data_AF-A0A0D0ACX9-F1
#
_entry.id   AF-A0A0D0ACX9-F1
#
_cell.length_a   1.000
_cell.length_b   1.000
_cell.length_c   1.000
_cell.angle_alpha   90.00
_cell.angle_beta   90.00
_cell.angle_gamma   90.00
#
_symmetry.space_group_name_H-M   'P 1'
#
loop_
_entity.id
_entity.type
_entity.pdbx_description
1 polymer ?
#
loop_
_entity_poly.entity_id
_entity_poly.type
_entity_poly.pdbx_seq_one_letter_code
_entity_poly.pdbx_strand_id
1 'polypeptide(L)'
;MEHILINCRDPVRRTIWDLAKQLWPEKHGPWPAPHIGLVLGCGAIAPPTRPNNDNTNNSRTLTGTSHLLRILISESAHLIWTMRCDRTINGTKYTELTTKNRWYNAINKRLHIDRAIASKEKRNIKTEMLIKNTWSDVIDVNTPYPQDDWMTNLEVLVGIGLPRPSQTMVTR
;
A
#
# COMPACT_ATOMS: atom_id res chain seq x y z
N MET A 1 5.39 -21.30 6.01
CA MET A 1 4.92 -19.96 5.60
C MET A 1 6.07 -18.97 5.44
N GLU A 2 6.98 -18.86 6.42
CA GLU A 2 8.16 -17.98 6.35
C GLU A 2 8.98 -18.14 5.06
N HIS A 3 9.27 -19.38 4.66
CA HIS A 3 10.00 -19.60 3.41
C HIS A 3 9.29 -18.97 2.21
N ILE A 4 7.98 -19.13 2.09
CA ILE A 4 7.20 -18.62 0.94
C ILE A 4 7.15 -17.09 0.95
N LEU A 5 6.87 -16.49 2.10
CA LEU A 5 6.66 -15.05 2.23
C LEU A 5 7.97 -14.26 2.21
N ILE A 6 9.04 -14.82 2.78
CA ILE A 6 10.28 -14.09 3.09
C ILE A 6 11.50 -14.67 2.39
N ASN A 7 11.68 -15.99 2.29
CA ASN A 7 12.97 -16.59 1.85
C ASN A 7 12.96 -17.17 0.40
N CYS A 8 11.79 -17.30 -0.22
CA CYS A 8 11.64 -17.98 -1.51
C CYS A 8 12.29 -17.19 -2.65
N ARG A 9 13.08 -17.85 -3.51
CA ARG A 9 13.76 -17.19 -4.65
C ARG A 9 12.82 -16.76 -5.80
N ASP A 10 11.51 -16.80 -5.61
CA ASP A 10 10.53 -16.39 -6.62
C ASP A 10 10.64 -14.88 -6.90
N PRO A 11 10.81 -14.45 -8.17
CA PRO A 11 10.83 -13.03 -8.54
C PRO A 11 9.55 -12.29 -8.12
N VAL A 12 8.38 -12.96 -8.13
CA VAL A 12 7.09 -12.37 -7.76
C VAL A 12 7.14 -11.78 -6.35
N ARG A 13 7.68 -12.54 -5.39
CA ARG A 13 7.81 -12.12 -3.99
C ARG A 13 8.69 -10.87 -3.88
N ARG A 14 9.81 -10.84 -4.60
CA ARG A 14 10.74 -9.70 -4.59
C ARG A 14 10.07 -8.45 -5.16
N THR A 15 9.42 -8.56 -6.32
CA THR A 15 8.73 -7.44 -6.95
C THR A 15 7.66 -6.84 -6.02
N ILE A 16 6.86 -7.67 -5.34
CA ILE A 16 5.83 -7.18 -4.42
C ILE A 16 6.44 -6.43 -3.24
N TRP A 17 7.47 -6.97 -2.58
CA TRP A 17 8.11 -6.28 -1.46
C TRP A 17 8.83 -5.00 -1.89
N ASP A 18 9.42 -4.98 -3.08
CA ASP A 18 10.05 -3.79 -3.65
C ASP A 18 9.02 -2.69 -3.93
N LEU A 19 7.83 -3.04 -4.46
CA LEU A 19 6.73 -2.09 -4.65
C LEU A 19 6.20 -1.54 -3.31
N ALA A 20 6.03 -2.41 -2.31
CA ALA A 20 5.60 -2.00 -0.98
C ALA A 20 6.58 -1.02 -0.33
N LYS A 21 7.89 -1.27 -0.50
CA LYS A 21 8.95 -0.36 -0.05
C LYS A 21 8.93 0.97 -0.80
N GLN A 22 8.69 0.95 -2.12
CA GLN A 22 8.62 2.17 -2.94
C GLN A 22 7.42 3.05 -2.56
N LEU A 23 6.30 2.44 -2.15
CA LEU A 23 5.12 3.18 -1.74
C LEU A 23 5.21 3.73 -0.30
N TRP A 24 6.19 3.27 0.49
CA TRP A 24 6.39 3.74 1.86
C TRP A 24 7.02 5.14 1.89
N PRO A 25 6.34 6.14 2.49
CA PRO A 25 6.88 7.50 2.57
C PRO A 25 8.12 7.60 3.46
N GLU A 26 9.21 8.20 2.96
CA GLU A 26 10.46 8.37 3.73
C GLU A 26 10.27 9.19 5.03
N LYS A 27 9.27 10.08 5.06
CA LYS A 27 8.90 10.88 6.24
C LYS A 27 8.45 10.03 7.43
N HIS A 28 8.00 8.80 7.20
CA HIS A 28 7.57 7.88 8.25
C HIS A 28 8.71 7.04 8.83
N GLY A 29 9.94 7.26 8.37
CA GLY A 29 11.12 6.52 8.82
C GLY A 29 11.49 5.37 7.90
N PRO A 30 12.51 4.58 8.27
CA PRO A 30 13.02 3.51 7.42
C PRO A 30 11.98 2.41 7.22
N TRP A 31 11.90 1.89 6.00
CA TRP A 31 11.09 0.71 5.70
C TRP A 31 11.56 -0.50 6.52
N PRO A 32 10.71 -1.11 7.35
CA PRO A 32 11.09 -2.30 8.11
C PRO A 32 11.26 -3.49 7.17
N ALA A 33 12.39 -4.18 7.25
CA ALA A 33 12.62 -5.37 6.45
C ALA A 33 11.56 -6.45 6.78
N PRO A 34 10.85 -6.98 5.76
CA PRO A 34 9.80 -7.95 5.99
C PRO A 34 10.41 -9.24 6.53
N HIS A 35 9.89 -9.70 7.67
CA HIS A 35 10.19 -10.99 8.27
C HIS A 35 8.89 -11.59 8.81
N ILE A 36 8.89 -12.88 9.12
CA ILE A 36 7.65 -13.59 9.49
C ILE A 36 6.99 -12.99 10.74
N GLY A 37 7.78 -12.58 11.73
CA GLY A 37 7.29 -11.89 12.93
C GLY A 37 6.55 -10.59 12.60
N LEU A 38 7.07 -9.80 11.66
CA LEU A 38 6.42 -8.57 11.18
C LEU A 38 5.07 -8.85 10.52
N VAL A 39 4.99 -9.89 9.69
CA VAL A 39 3.76 -10.25 8.99
C VAL A 39 2.70 -10.75 9.98
N LEU A 40 3.08 -11.60 10.92
CA LEU A 40 2.16 -12.11 11.95
C LEU A 40 1.75 -11.02 12.95
N GLY A 41 2.68 -10.13 13.28
CA GLY A 41 2.48 -9.02 14.21
C GLY A 41 1.90 -7.76 13.59
N CYS A 42 1.64 -7.72 12.28
CA CYS A 42 1.31 -6.47 11.56
C CYS A 42 0.10 -5.71 12.12
N GLY A 43 -0.82 -6.41 12.78
CA GLY A 43 -1.97 -5.81 13.45
C GLY A 43 -1.62 -4.96 14.69
N ALA A 44 -0.46 -5.18 15.30
CA ALA A 44 -0.03 -4.55 16.56
C ALA A 44 1.24 -3.69 16.40
N ILE A 45 1.72 -3.46 15.18
CA ILE A 45 2.93 -2.67 14.93
C ILE A 45 2.66 -1.20 15.17
N ALA A 46 3.49 -0.58 16.01
CA ALA A 46 3.75 0.85 15.97
C ALA A 46 5.10 1.08 15.23
N PRO A 47 5.18 2.01 14.27
CA PRO A 47 6.44 2.35 13.61
C PRO A 47 7.43 2.88 14.65
N PRO A 48 8.74 2.67 14.45
CA PRO A 48 9.75 3.20 15.36
C PRO A 48 9.66 4.73 15.38
N THR A 49 9.21 5.27 16.51
CA THR A 49 9.13 6.71 16.76
C THR A 49 10.51 7.33 16.61
N ARG A 50 10.68 8.30 15.71
CA ARG A 50 11.87 9.17 15.73
C ARG A 50 11.93 9.84 17.11
N PRO A 51 13.05 9.73 17.85
CA PRO A 51 13.21 10.48 19.09
C PRO A 51 13.55 11.92 18.72
N ASN A 52 12.56 12.75 18.44
CA ASN A 52 12.76 14.18 18.65
C ASN A 52 11.45 14.94 18.88
N ASN A 53 11.52 15.77 19.93
CA ASN A 53 10.65 16.88 20.31
C ASN A 53 9.62 17.29 19.25
N ASP A 54 8.34 17.02 19.51
CA ASP A 54 7.41 18.13 19.73
C ASP A 54 6.04 17.66 20.23
N ASN A 55 5.50 18.49 21.10
CA ASN A 55 4.35 18.22 21.94
C ASN A 55 3.04 18.06 21.14
N THR A 56 2.22 17.11 21.59
CA THR A 56 0.75 17.07 21.49
C THR A 56 0.02 16.75 20.17
N ASN A 57 0.65 16.77 18.97
CA ASN A 57 -0.03 16.39 17.72
C ASN A 57 0.51 15.13 17.01
N ASN A 58 1.65 14.60 17.46
CA ASN A 58 2.36 13.51 16.79
C ASN A 58 1.72 12.12 16.99
N SER A 59 0.84 11.96 18.00
CA SER A 59 0.17 10.68 18.27
C SER A 59 -0.79 10.26 17.15
N ARG A 60 -1.45 11.20 16.47
CA ARG A 60 -2.44 10.90 15.42
C ARG A 60 -1.81 10.56 14.07
N THR A 61 -0.67 11.17 13.76
CA THR A 61 0.14 10.86 12.56
C THR A 61 0.76 9.48 12.71
N LEU A 62 1.29 9.15 13.90
CA LEU A 62 1.79 7.80 14.22
C LEU A 62 0.73 6.72 13.97
N THR A 63 -0.53 6.95 14.36
CA THR A 63 -1.61 5.96 14.13
C THR A 63 -1.91 5.76 12.64
N GLY A 64 -1.93 6.83 11.82
CA GLY A 64 -2.11 6.74 10.37
C GLY A 64 -0.93 6.01 9.70
N THR A 65 0.29 6.30 10.14
CA THR A 65 1.51 5.63 9.68
C THR A 65 1.52 4.13 10.00
N SER A 66 1.17 3.75 11.24
CA SER A 66 1.00 2.34 11.64
C SER A 66 -0.02 1.64 10.75
N HIS A 67 -1.13 2.33 10.45
CA HIS A 67 -2.21 1.78 9.66
C HIS A 67 -1.80 1.56 8.20
N LEU A 68 -1.07 2.50 7.60
CA LEU A 68 -0.52 2.36 6.26
C LEU A 68 0.47 1.19 6.21
N LEU A 69 1.38 1.11 7.18
CA LEU A 69 2.38 0.03 7.26
C LEU A 69 1.69 -1.34 7.34
N ARG A 70 0.66 -1.44 8.19
CA ARG A 70 -0.16 -2.63 8.32
C ARG A 70 -0.78 -3.03 6.98
N ILE A 71 -1.40 -2.10 6.27
CA ILE A 71 -2.00 -2.35 4.95
C ILE A 71 -0.96 -2.88 3.98
N LEU A 72 0.18 -2.19 3.84
CA LEU A 72 1.23 -2.57 2.89
C LEU A 72 1.76 -3.98 3.19
N ILE A 73 2.00 -4.31 4.45
CA ILE A 73 2.50 -5.62 4.86
C ILE A 73 1.43 -6.71 4.64
N SER A 74 0.19 -6.48 5.09
CA SER A 74 -0.86 -7.50 5.03
C SER A 74 -1.29 -7.81 3.60
N GLU A 75 -1.49 -6.78 2.77
CA GLU A 75 -1.90 -6.95 1.37
C GLU A 75 -0.78 -7.60 0.54
N SER A 76 0.47 -7.19 0.78
CA SER A 76 1.62 -7.79 0.08
C SER A 76 1.81 -9.26 0.46
N ALA A 77 1.74 -9.60 1.75
CA ALA A 77 1.86 -10.99 2.20
C ALA A 77 0.71 -11.86 1.68
N HIS A 78 -0.52 -11.34 1.70
CA HIS A 78 -1.68 -12.04 1.16
C HIS A 78 -1.55 -12.27 -0.35
N LEU A 79 -1.10 -11.27 -1.12
CA LEU A 79 -0.92 -11.41 -2.55
C LEU A 79 0.17 -12.44 -2.90
N ILE A 80 1.31 -12.42 -2.19
CA ILE A 80 2.38 -13.43 -2.37
C ILE A 80 1.83 -14.83 -2.15
N TRP A 81 1.09 -15.02 -1.05
CA TRP A 81 0.46 -16.30 -0.73
C TRP A 81 -0.49 -16.75 -1.85
N THR A 82 -1.42 -15.89 -2.25
CA THR A 82 -2.43 -16.20 -3.25
C THR A 82 -1.81 -16.52 -4.61
N MET A 83 -0.81 -15.75 -5.07
CA MET A 83 -0.11 -16.03 -6.33
C MET A 83 0.67 -17.35 -6.29
N ARG A 84 1.27 -17.69 -5.15
CA ARG A 84 1.93 -18.99 -4.98
C ARG A 84 0.92 -20.14 -5.05
N CYS A 85 -0.23 -20.00 -4.39
CA CYS A 85 -1.28 -21.02 -4.43
C CYS A 85 -1.81 -21.20 -5.85
N ASP A 86 -2.08 -20.10 -6.56
CA ASP A 86 -2.54 -20.15 -7.94
C ASP A 86 -1.51 -20.81 -8.88
N ARG A 87 -0.22 -20.49 -8.72
CA ARG A 87 0.87 -21.16 -9.44
C ARG A 87 0.93 -22.67 -9.12
N THR A 88 0.68 -23.06 -7.87
CA THR A 88 0.79 -24.47 -7.43
C THR A 88 -0.41 -25.29 -7.90
N ILE A 89 -1.62 -24.72 -7.88
CA ILE A 89 -2.87 -25.43 -8.21
C ILE A 89 -3.16 -25.37 -9.71
N ASN A 90 -3.03 -24.18 -10.31
CA ASN A 90 -3.43 -23.93 -11.69
C ASN A 90 -2.23 -23.89 -12.67
N GLY A 91 -1.00 -23.97 -12.17
CA GLY A 91 0.21 -23.91 -13.01
C GLY A 91 0.47 -22.53 -13.62
N THR A 92 -0.22 -21.48 -13.17
CA THR A 92 -0.14 -20.13 -13.72
C THR A 92 1.28 -19.57 -13.63
N LYS A 93 1.77 -19.01 -14.74
CA LYS A 93 3.03 -18.26 -14.78
C LYS A 93 2.73 -16.77 -14.67
N TYR A 94 3.45 -16.11 -13.76
CA TYR A 94 3.35 -14.67 -13.55
C TYR A 94 4.55 -13.96 -14.19
N THR A 95 4.24 -12.90 -14.93
CA THR A 95 5.23 -11.97 -15.49
C THR A 95 5.36 -10.80 -14.52
N GLU A 96 6.50 -10.13 -14.49
CA GLU A 96 6.70 -8.97 -13.62
C GLU A 96 5.60 -7.90 -13.78
N LEU A 97 5.18 -7.62 -15.03
CA LEU A 97 4.10 -6.68 -15.31
C LEU A 97 2.76 -7.12 -14.70
N THR A 98 2.41 -8.42 -14.80
CA THR A 98 1.15 -8.92 -14.24
C THR A 98 1.18 -8.95 -12.72
N THR A 99 2.35 -9.18 -12.13
CA THR A 99 2.58 -9.02 -10.69
C THR A 99 2.39 -7.58 -10.23
N LYS A 100 3.02 -6.61 -10.91
CA LYS A 100 2.86 -5.17 -10.61
C LYS A 100 1.40 -4.74 -10.68
N ASN A 101 0.72 -5.05 -11.78
CA ASN A 101 -0.69 -4.69 -11.97
C ASN A 101 -1.60 -5.31 -10.90
N ARG A 102 -1.36 -6.57 -10.50
CA ARG A 102 -2.13 -7.21 -9.43
C ARG A 102 -1.89 -6.56 -8.08
N TRP A 103 -0.65 -6.15 -7.79
CA TRP A 103 -0.33 -5.44 -6.56
C TRP A 103 -0.98 -4.06 -6.51
N TYR A 104 -0.87 -3.26 -7.58
CA TYR A 104 -1.58 -1.97 -7.66
C TYR A 104 -3.09 -2.14 -7.51
N ASN A 105 -3.68 -3.15 -8.15
CA ASN A 105 -5.10 -3.43 -7.99
C ASN A 105 -5.48 -3.81 -6.55
N ALA A 106 -4.62 -4.52 -5.81
CA ALA A 106 -4.87 -4.87 -4.42
C ALA A 106 -4.87 -3.62 -3.52
N ILE A 107 -3.84 -2.77 -3.66
CA ILE A 107 -3.72 -1.52 -2.90
C ILE A 107 -4.85 -0.54 -3.26
N ASN A 108 -5.18 -0.39 -4.55
CA ASN A 108 -6.27 0.48 -5.00
C ASN A 108 -7.63 0.01 -4.46
N LYS A 109 -7.89 -1.31 -4.46
CA LYS A 109 -9.11 -1.86 -3.84
C LYS A 109 -9.17 -1.50 -2.36
N ARG A 110 -8.05 -1.59 -1.64
CA ARG A 110 -8.01 -1.21 -0.23
C ARG A 110 -8.30 0.28 -0.03
N LEU A 111 -7.69 1.14 -0.85
CA LEU A 111 -8.00 2.57 -0.84
C LEU A 111 -9.48 2.84 -1.12
N HIS A 112 -10.09 2.18 -2.09
CA HIS A 112 -11.52 2.35 -2.39
C HIS A 112 -12.42 1.90 -1.23
N ILE A 113 -12.08 0.77 -0.59
CA ILE A 113 -12.77 0.32 0.62
C ILE A 113 -12.63 1.37 1.72
N ASP A 114 -11.42 1.88 1.97
CA ASP A 114 -11.19 2.89 2.98
C ASP A 114 -11.94 4.20 2.65
N ARG A 115 -11.99 4.64 1.38
CA ARG A 115 -12.82 5.78 0.95
C ARG A 115 -14.30 5.54 1.18
N ALA A 116 -14.82 4.37 0.81
CA ALA A 116 -16.19 3.98 1.13
C ALA A 116 -16.42 3.86 2.65
N ILE A 117 -15.35 3.62 3.44
CA ILE A 117 -15.29 3.66 4.90
C ILE A 117 -15.08 5.07 5.48
N ALA A 118 -14.74 6.08 4.68
CA ALA A 118 -14.78 7.48 5.07
C ALA A 118 -16.16 8.12 4.74
N SER A 119 -16.66 7.96 3.50
CA SER A 119 -17.78 8.74 2.93
C SER A 119 -19.23 8.44 3.38
N LYS A 120 -19.46 7.54 4.35
CA LYS A 120 -20.82 7.14 4.78
C LYS A 120 -21.34 8.10 5.85
N GLU A 121 -22.52 8.62 5.59
CA GLU A 121 -23.30 9.60 6.35
C GLU A 121 -23.32 9.50 7.89
N LYS A 122 -23.11 8.31 8.47
CA LYS A 122 -23.21 8.06 9.92
C LYS A 122 -21.87 7.71 10.56
N ARG A 123 -20.83 8.54 10.39
CA ARG A 123 -19.48 8.17 10.86
C ARG A 123 -18.87 9.10 11.90
N ASN A 124 -17.98 8.47 12.66
CA ASN A 124 -17.15 9.06 13.70
C ASN A 124 -16.00 9.81 13.03
N ILE A 125 -15.88 11.11 13.29
CA ILE A 125 -14.83 12.02 12.77
C ILE A 125 -13.43 11.42 12.94
N LYS A 126 -13.22 10.60 13.99
CA LYS A 126 -11.96 9.88 14.24
C LYS A 126 -11.55 8.93 13.12
N THR A 127 -12.51 8.21 12.52
CA THR A 127 -12.24 7.23 11.45
C THR A 127 -11.86 7.93 10.15
N GLU A 128 -12.56 9.02 9.83
CA GLU A 128 -12.24 9.86 8.67
C GLU A 128 -10.84 10.45 8.79
N MET A 129 -10.52 11.06 9.94
CA MET A 129 -9.17 11.59 10.19
C MET A 129 -8.09 10.51 10.12
N LEU A 130 -8.36 9.29 10.61
CA LEU A 130 -7.40 8.18 10.51
C LEU A 130 -7.12 7.83 9.05
N ILE A 131 -8.16 7.70 8.22
CA ILE A 131 -8.03 7.39 6.80
C ILE A 131 -7.32 8.53 6.07
N LYS A 132 -7.64 9.79 6.41
CA LYS A 132 -6.97 10.97 5.86
C LYS A 132 -5.47 10.90 6.12
N ASN A 133 -5.07 10.71 7.38
CA ASN A 133 -3.67 10.60 7.78
C ASN A 133 -2.95 9.37 7.22
N THR A 134 -3.67 8.29 6.93
CA THR A 134 -3.10 7.05 6.37
C THR A 134 -2.66 7.27 4.91
N TRP A 135 -3.50 7.92 4.10
CA TRP A 135 -3.35 7.96 2.66
C TRP A 135 -2.92 9.31 2.10
N SER A 136 -3.08 10.42 2.83
CA SER A 136 -2.65 11.77 2.41
C SER A 136 -1.21 11.76 1.92
N ASP A 137 -0.39 11.01 2.64
CA ASP A 137 1.05 10.98 2.49
C ASP A 137 1.53 10.18 1.27
N VAL A 138 0.68 9.27 0.79
CA VAL A 138 0.89 8.47 -0.42
C VAL A 138 0.30 9.19 -1.64
N ILE A 139 -0.79 9.94 -1.46
CA ILE A 139 -1.47 10.67 -2.52
C ILE A 139 -0.71 11.96 -2.87
N ASP A 140 -0.25 12.73 -1.87
CA ASP A 140 0.53 13.97 -2.06
C ASP A 140 1.78 13.77 -2.94
N VAL A 141 2.44 12.62 -2.83
CA VAL A 141 3.65 12.30 -3.60
C VAL A 141 3.33 12.14 -5.10
N ASN A 142 2.06 11.86 -5.44
CA ASN A 142 1.65 11.45 -6.78
C ASN A 142 0.71 12.45 -7.49
N THR A 143 0.26 13.54 -6.85
CA THR A 143 -0.67 14.51 -7.45
C THR A 143 -0.31 15.96 -7.15
N PRO A 144 -0.32 16.87 -8.15
CA PRO A 144 -0.05 18.30 -7.96
C PRO A 144 -1.28 19.15 -7.57
N TYR A 145 -2.39 18.56 -7.08
CA TYR A 145 -3.66 19.26 -6.82
C TYR A 145 -4.13 19.13 -5.35
N PRO A 146 -4.89 20.10 -4.79
CA PRO A 146 -5.04 20.29 -3.34
C PRO A 146 -5.78 19.16 -2.63
N GLN A 147 -5.28 18.86 -1.44
CA GLN A 147 -5.65 17.80 -0.49
C GLN A 147 -7.12 17.75 -0.02
N ASP A 148 -8.00 18.66 -0.46
CA ASP A 148 -9.22 18.94 0.28
C ASP A 148 -10.41 18.03 -0.06
N ASP A 149 -10.42 17.34 -1.21
CA ASP A 149 -11.62 16.61 -1.66
C ASP A 149 -11.36 15.21 -2.27
N TRP A 150 -10.17 14.63 -2.02
CA TRP A 150 -9.80 13.32 -2.59
C TRP A 150 -10.65 12.16 -2.08
N MET A 151 -11.30 12.30 -0.92
CA MET A 151 -12.22 11.29 -0.38
C MET A 151 -13.54 11.24 -1.14
N THR A 152 -13.97 12.37 -1.70
CA THR A 152 -15.23 12.54 -2.42
C THR A 152 -15.05 12.23 -3.91
N ASN A 153 -13.84 12.48 -4.43
CA ASN A 153 -13.50 12.19 -5.83
C ASN A 153 -13.20 10.70 -6.06
N LEU A 154 -13.94 10.07 -6.98
CA LEU A 154 -13.87 8.65 -7.36
C LEU A 154 -12.64 8.31 -8.24
N GLU A 155 -11.59 9.13 -8.23
CA GLU A 155 -10.44 8.92 -9.10
C GLU A 155 -9.50 7.82 -8.56
N VAL A 156 -9.11 6.91 -9.45
CA VAL A 156 -8.15 5.82 -9.17
C VAL A 156 -6.75 6.42 -8.97
N LEU A 157 -5.93 5.86 -8.09
CA LEU A 157 -4.49 6.19 -7.99
C LEU A 157 -3.78 5.82 -9.31
N VAL A 158 -3.82 6.71 -10.30
CA VAL A 158 -3.17 6.51 -11.62
C VAL A 158 -1.70 6.99 -11.61
N GLY A 159 -1.25 7.62 -10.51
CA GLY A 159 0.07 8.25 -10.40
C GLY A 159 1.24 7.31 -10.10
N ILE A 160 1.02 6.05 -9.74
CA ILE A 160 2.14 5.11 -9.56
C ILE A 160 2.58 4.60 -10.93
N GLY A 161 3.47 5.37 -11.57
CA GLY A 161 4.33 5.02 -12.72
C GLY A 161 3.98 3.74 -13.48
N LEU A 162 2.78 3.67 -14.07
CA LEU A 162 2.52 2.72 -15.13
C LEU A 162 3.32 3.23 -16.34
N PRO A 163 4.19 2.40 -16.96
CA PRO A 163 4.78 2.79 -18.24
C PRO A 163 3.62 3.06 -19.19
N ARG A 164 3.49 4.32 -19.59
CA ARG A 164 2.54 4.76 -20.60
C ARG A 164 2.77 3.86 -21.82
N PRO A 165 1.77 3.10 -22.31
CA PRO A 165 1.93 2.48 -23.61
C PRO A 165 2.15 3.63 -24.60
N SER A 166 3.31 3.63 -25.24
CA SER A 166 3.64 4.54 -26.33
C SER A 166 2.52 4.44 -27.36
N GLN A 167 1.70 5.48 -27.44
CA GLN A 167 0.78 5.67 -28.55
C GLN A 167 1.62 5.89 -29.80
N THR A 168 1.99 4.81 -30.49
CA THR A 168 2.26 4.89 -31.92
C THR A 168 0.93 5.11 -32.62
N MET A 169 0.57 6.38 -32.79
CA MET A 169 -0.33 6.80 -33.84
C MET A 169 0.34 6.53 -35.20
N VAL A 170 -0.33 5.81 -36.08
CA VAL A 170 -0.96 6.33 -37.31
C VAL A 170 -1.24 5.12 -38.20
N THR A 171 -2.52 4.77 -38.26
CA THR A 171 -3.13 3.94 -39.30
C THR A 171 -3.07 4.70 -40.62
N ARG A 172 -2.67 4.02 -41.70
CA ARG A 172 -2.84 4.47 -43.08
C ARG A 172 -4.22 4.07 -43.60
#